data_AF-A0A061IU86-F1
#
_entry.id   AF-A0A061IU86-F1
#
_cell.length_a   1.000
_cell.length_b   1.000
_cell.length_c   1.000
_cell.angle_alpha   90.00
_cell.angle_beta   90.00
_cell.angle_gamma   90.00
#
_symmetry.space_group_name_H-M   'P 1'
#
loop_
_entity.id
_entity.type
_entity.pdbx_description
1 polymer ?
#
loop_
_entity_poly.entity_id
_entity_poly.type
_entity_poly.pdbx_seq_one_letter_code
_entity_poly.pdbx_strand_id
1 'polypeptide(L)'
;MKGETREALPRWTELRDLGNNAFKTGDFDTAIAHYTQAIKINPEEASLFSNRSAAYIKKNDFEAAAQDAVAAIAVNTTFVKAYSRLHNAYCNLGNFHEAAQRLNEGVEALKKSDISKEDIRHVRELYLSADEGRKAVEDGRRLLEERNFAAAERSLASTARSFPDCAPVAFMFGEARAPQQPEEVNRTLVRFAQTYAQDSYYLYVRALANYYRGQDGFKTAQNILRQALELDPDNPKVSALLKKIRVIEFHKETGNAAYKEKRYRDAINAYTSALDMDATNVRMV
;
A
#
# COMPACT_ATOMS: atom_id res chain seq x y z
N MET A 1 59.16 -14.06 8.55
CA MET A 1 57.80 -14.53 8.21
C MET A 1 56.82 -13.65 8.98
N LYS A 2 56.04 -12.82 8.28
CA LYS A 2 55.02 -11.97 8.90
C LYS A 2 53.92 -12.88 9.45
N GLY A 3 53.72 -12.84 10.77
CA GLY A 3 52.56 -13.48 11.39
C GLY A 3 51.32 -12.75 10.91
N GLU A 4 50.50 -13.41 10.11
CA GLU A 4 49.15 -12.96 9.83
C GLU A 4 48.38 -12.98 11.16
N THR A 5 48.19 -11.79 11.74
CA THR A 5 47.30 -11.58 12.87
C THR A 5 45.91 -12.03 12.43
N ARG A 6 45.49 -13.23 12.84
CA ARG A 6 44.13 -13.72 12.65
C ARG A 6 43.23 -12.80 13.48
N GLU A 7 42.65 -11.77 12.86
CA GLU A 7 41.67 -10.89 13.52
C GLU A 7 40.60 -11.78 14.15
N ALA A 8 40.47 -11.69 15.48
CA ALA A 8 39.41 -12.39 16.17
C ALA A 8 38.07 -11.89 15.63
N LEU A 9 37.23 -12.81 15.15
CA LEU A 9 35.89 -12.45 14.65
C LEU A 9 35.16 -11.63 15.73
N PRO A 10 34.58 -10.47 15.38
CA PRO A 10 33.91 -9.61 16.34
C PRO A 10 32.76 -10.37 17.00
N ARG A 11 32.51 -10.08 18.29
CA ARG A 11 31.39 -10.72 19.00
C ARG A 11 30.07 -10.24 18.40
N TRP A 12 29.04 -11.09 18.40
CA TRP A 12 27.71 -10.70 17.91
C TRP A 12 27.18 -9.45 18.64
N THR A 13 27.55 -9.25 19.91
CA THR A 13 27.19 -8.08 20.71
C THR A 13 27.84 -6.79 20.19
N GLU A 14 29.10 -6.85 19.76
CA GLU A 14 29.80 -5.69 19.19
C GLU A 14 29.17 -5.31 17.85
N LEU A 15 28.89 -6.30 17.00
CA LEU A 15 28.18 -6.10 15.74
C LEU A 15 26.77 -5.54 15.97
N ARG A 16 26.03 -6.05 16.96
CA ARG A 16 24.73 -5.49 17.35
C ARG A 16 24.86 -4.03 17.75
N ASP A 17 25.87 -3.67 18.54
CA ASP A 17 26.04 -2.31 19.04
C ASP A 17 26.49 -1.34 17.92
N LEU A 18 27.32 -1.80 16.97
CA LEU A 18 27.60 -1.08 15.73
C LEU A 18 26.33 -0.86 14.90
N GLY A 19 25.51 -1.92 14.73
CA GLY A 19 24.23 -1.82 14.05
C GLY A 19 23.26 -0.86 14.74
N ASN A 20 23.21 -0.87 16.07
CA ASN A 20 22.40 0.05 16.87
C ASN A 20 22.87 1.51 16.69
N ASN A 21 24.18 1.74 16.61
CA ASN A 21 24.73 3.08 16.38
C ASN A 21 24.43 3.58 14.97
N ALA A 22 24.65 2.76 13.94
CA ALA A 22 24.30 3.08 12.57
C ALA A 22 22.79 3.37 12.41
N PHE A 23 21.94 2.57 13.08
CA PHE A 23 20.50 2.79 13.11
C PHE A 23 20.14 4.16 13.71
N LYS A 24 20.80 4.56 14.82
CA LYS A 24 20.56 5.87 15.47
C LYS A 24 20.99 7.04 14.59
N THR A 25 22.03 6.87 13.76
CA THR A 25 22.49 7.91 12.83
C THR A 25 21.71 7.91 11.51
N GLY A 26 20.73 7.02 11.33
CA GLY A 26 19.93 6.90 10.12
C GLY A 26 20.62 6.13 8.98
N ASP A 27 21.79 5.54 9.22
CA ASP A 27 22.47 4.68 8.26
C ASP A 27 21.92 3.25 8.38
N PHE A 28 20.73 3.07 7.79
CA PHE A 28 20.01 1.80 7.87
C PHE A 28 20.68 0.68 7.08
N ASP A 29 21.39 1.00 5.99
CA ASP A 29 22.14 0.01 5.20
C ASP A 29 23.30 -0.59 6.01
N THR A 30 24.10 0.25 6.65
CA THR A 30 25.16 -0.20 7.55
C THR A 30 24.58 -0.94 8.77
N ALA A 31 23.45 -0.47 9.32
CA ALA A 31 22.76 -1.17 10.39
C ALA A 31 22.35 -2.61 9.98
N ILE A 32 21.72 -2.75 8.81
CA ILE A 32 21.31 -4.04 8.25
C ILE A 32 22.52 -4.96 8.05
N ALA A 33 23.64 -4.44 7.53
CA ALA A 33 24.85 -5.21 7.33
C ALA A 33 25.40 -5.77 8.66
N HIS A 34 25.51 -4.92 9.69
CA HIS A 34 26.00 -5.35 10.99
C HIS A 34 25.05 -6.34 11.69
N TYR A 35 23.74 -6.10 11.69
CA TYR A 35 22.79 -7.07 12.24
C TYR A 35 22.83 -8.40 11.48
N THR A 36 22.99 -8.37 10.15
CA THR A 36 23.11 -9.59 9.34
C THR A 36 24.33 -10.40 9.72
N GLN A 37 25.48 -9.75 9.96
CA GLN A 37 26.66 -10.42 10.48
C GLN A 37 26.45 -10.95 11.90
N ALA A 38 25.80 -10.18 12.79
CA ALA A 38 25.48 -10.62 14.14
C ALA A 38 24.58 -11.87 14.15
N ILE A 39 23.56 -11.91 13.28
CA ILE A 39 22.63 -13.05 13.13
C ILE A 39 23.38 -14.31 12.67
N LYS A 40 24.37 -14.18 11.78
CA LYS A 40 25.21 -15.32 11.36
C LYS A 40 26.01 -15.92 12.51
N ILE A 41 26.40 -15.10 13.49
CA ILE A 41 27.16 -15.53 14.67
C ILE A 41 26.23 -16.08 15.76
N ASN A 42 25.09 -15.45 15.99
CA ASN A 42 24.10 -15.87 16.98
C ASN A 42 22.66 -15.81 16.44
N PRO A 43 22.17 -16.89 15.78
CA PRO A 43 20.83 -16.93 15.23
C PRO A 43 19.73 -17.15 16.29
N GLU A 44 20.09 -17.37 17.55
CA GLU A 44 19.13 -17.60 18.65
C GLU A 44 18.76 -16.31 19.39
N GLU A 45 19.30 -15.16 18.97
CA GLU A 45 18.99 -13.87 19.57
C GLU A 45 17.88 -13.13 18.80
N ALA A 46 16.65 -13.21 19.30
CA ALA A 46 15.47 -12.58 18.70
C ALA A 46 15.62 -11.06 18.50
N SER A 47 16.37 -10.38 19.38
CA SER A 47 16.56 -8.93 19.27
C SER A 47 17.30 -8.51 18.00
N LEU A 48 18.17 -9.37 17.44
CA LEU A 48 18.91 -9.07 16.21
C LEU A 48 17.98 -9.00 15.00
N PHE A 49 17.10 -9.99 14.85
CA PHE A 49 16.08 -10.01 13.80
C PHE A 49 15.12 -8.83 13.96
N SER A 50 14.62 -8.57 15.16
CA SER A 50 13.74 -7.42 15.40
C SER A 50 14.41 -6.07 15.12
N ASN A 51 15.71 -5.93 15.39
CA ASN A 51 16.44 -4.70 15.11
C ASN A 51 16.69 -4.53 13.61
N ARG A 52 17.00 -5.62 12.89
CA ARG A 52 17.13 -5.59 11.43
C ARG A 52 15.79 -5.33 10.74
N SER A 53 14.70 -5.93 11.23
CA SER A 53 13.32 -5.60 10.83
C SER A 53 13.01 -4.11 11.01
N ALA A 54 13.43 -3.51 12.13
CA ALA A 54 13.27 -2.08 12.35
C ALA A 54 13.99 -1.24 11.28
N ALA A 55 15.20 -1.64 10.88
CA ALA A 55 15.98 -0.97 9.85
C ALA A 55 15.31 -1.10 8.48
N TYR A 56 14.78 -2.28 8.14
CA TYR A 56 13.99 -2.49 6.93
C TYR A 56 12.71 -1.64 6.89
N ILE A 57 11.98 -1.53 8.00
CA ILE A 57 10.81 -0.64 8.12
C ILE A 57 11.20 0.82 7.82
N LYS A 58 12.37 1.28 8.31
CA LYS A 58 12.83 2.64 8.04
C LYS A 58 13.21 2.89 6.57
N LYS A 59 13.47 1.82 5.82
CA LYS A 59 13.68 1.84 4.37
C LYS A 59 12.41 1.57 3.56
N ASN A 60 11.25 1.40 4.20
CA ASN A 60 10.01 0.94 3.58
C ASN A 60 10.13 -0.42 2.87
N ASP A 61 11.10 -1.24 3.26
CA ASP A 61 11.23 -2.64 2.81
C ASP A 61 10.41 -3.53 3.76
N PHE A 62 9.09 -3.46 3.60
CA PHE A 62 8.17 -4.10 4.53
C PHE A 62 8.19 -5.63 4.38
N GLU A 63 8.48 -6.17 3.20
CA GLU A 63 8.65 -7.59 2.96
C GLU A 63 9.81 -8.17 3.79
N ALA A 64 11.01 -7.57 3.70
CA ALA A 64 12.15 -8.03 4.50
C ALA A 64 11.90 -7.81 6.01
N ALA A 65 11.25 -6.70 6.38
CA ALA A 65 10.86 -6.45 7.75
C ALA A 65 9.91 -7.51 8.31
N ALA A 66 8.93 -7.95 7.53
CA ALA A 66 7.96 -8.97 7.92
C ALA A 66 8.64 -10.33 8.13
N GLN A 67 9.56 -10.71 7.24
CA GLN A 67 10.34 -11.94 7.37
C GLN A 67 11.14 -11.96 8.69
N ASP A 68 11.85 -10.87 8.99
CA ASP A 68 12.62 -10.75 10.23
C ASP A 68 11.74 -10.68 11.48
N ALA A 69 10.58 -10.03 11.42
CA ALA A 69 9.65 -10.00 12.54
C ALA A 69 9.11 -11.40 12.86
N VAL A 70 8.75 -12.18 11.83
CA VAL A 70 8.33 -13.57 11.98
C VAL A 70 9.47 -14.43 12.53
N ALA A 71 10.70 -14.26 12.03
CA ALA A 71 11.87 -14.97 12.53
C ALA A 71 12.13 -14.65 14.02
N ALA A 72 12.03 -13.37 14.42
CA ALA A 72 12.19 -12.97 15.81
C ALA A 72 11.16 -13.62 16.75
N ILE A 73 9.89 -13.72 16.32
CA ILE A 73 8.83 -14.39 17.08
C ILE A 73 9.07 -15.90 17.15
N ALA A 74 9.56 -16.51 16.07
CA ALA A 74 9.88 -17.94 16.04
C ALA A 74 11.05 -18.29 16.98
N VAL A 75 12.04 -17.40 17.10
CA VAL A 75 13.15 -17.55 18.05
C VAL A 75 12.69 -17.35 19.49
N ASN A 76 11.88 -16.31 19.75
CA ASN A 76 11.34 -16.05 21.07
C ASN A 76 9.90 -15.52 20.98
N THR A 77 8.94 -16.39 21.29
CA THR A 77 7.51 -16.08 21.25
C THR A 77 7.08 -15.04 22.28
N THR A 78 7.90 -14.79 23.31
CA THR A 78 7.62 -13.77 24.34
C THR A 78 8.27 -12.41 24.03
N PHE A 79 8.97 -12.29 22.90
CA PHE A 79 9.66 -11.06 22.54
C PHE A 79 8.71 -10.01 21.95
N VAL A 80 8.09 -9.23 22.83
CA VAL A 80 7.03 -8.23 22.55
C VAL A 80 7.36 -7.26 21.41
N LYS A 81 8.62 -6.82 21.31
CA LYS A 81 9.06 -5.89 20.26
C LYS A 81 8.87 -6.46 18.86
N ALA A 82 9.02 -7.78 18.67
CA ALA A 82 8.84 -8.40 17.36
C ALA A 82 7.38 -8.33 16.88
N TYR A 83 6.39 -8.39 17.77
CA TYR A 83 4.98 -8.20 17.40
C TYR A 83 4.71 -6.78 16.89
N SER A 84 5.37 -5.77 17.47
CA SER A 84 5.31 -4.39 16.96
C SER A 84 5.91 -4.28 15.55
N ARG A 85 6.98 -5.02 15.27
CA ARG A 85 7.58 -5.08 13.94
C ARG A 85 6.68 -5.79 12.94
N LEU A 86 6.07 -6.90 13.35
CA LEU A 86 5.13 -7.66 12.55
C LEU A 86 3.92 -6.82 12.17
N HIS A 87 3.29 -6.16 13.15
CA HIS A 87 2.16 -5.25 12.92
C HIS A 87 2.51 -4.19 11.88
N ASN A 88 3.61 -3.46 12.09
CA ASN A 88 4.00 -2.39 11.19
C ASN A 88 4.27 -2.89 9.77
N ALA A 89 5.02 -3.99 9.63
CA ALA A 89 5.38 -4.56 8.34
C ALA A 89 4.15 -5.10 7.59
N TYR A 90 3.36 -5.98 8.21
CA TYR A 90 2.19 -6.58 7.55
C TYR A 90 1.11 -5.54 7.22
N CYS A 91 0.83 -4.58 8.11
CA CYS A 91 -0.17 -3.55 7.84
C CYS A 91 0.26 -2.62 6.70
N ASN A 92 1.55 -2.26 6.59
CA ASN A 92 2.04 -1.48 5.46
C ASN A 92 2.15 -2.30 4.16
N LEU A 93 2.21 -3.63 4.22
CA LEU A 93 2.00 -4.50 3.06
C LEU A 93 0.52 -4.63 2.66
N GLY A 94 -0.41 -4.17 3.50
CA GLY A 94 -1.85 -4.39 3.32
C GLY A 94 -2.35 -5.76 3.78
N ASN A 95 -1.48 -6.59 4.37
CA ASN A 95 -1.77 -7.93 4.88
C ASN A 95 -2.38 -7.87 6.29
N PHE A 96 -3.48 -7.12 6.43
CA PHE A 96 -4.15 -6.89 7.71
C PHE A 96 -4.74 -8.17 8.31
N HIS A 97 -5.23 -9.08 7.45
CA HIS A 97 -5.80 -10.35 7.89
C HIS A 97 -4.74 -11.20 8.60
N GLU A 98 -3.60 -11.41 7.94
CA GLU A 98 -2.47 -12.16 8.48
C GLU A 98 -1.86 -11.47 9.71
N ALA A 99 -1.81 -10.14 9.73
CA ALA A 99 -1.37 -9.38 10.90
C ALA A 99 -2.27 -9.66 12.11
N ALA A 100 -3.60 -9.52 11.94
CA ALA A 100 -4.57 -9.74 13.00
C ALA A 100 -4.51 -11.18 13.53
N GLN A 101 -4.42 -12.17 12.63
CA GLN A 101 -4.30 -13.57 13.02
C GLN A 101 -3.05 -13.81 13.88
N ARG A 102 -1.87 -13.41 13.40
CA ARG A 102 -0.61 -13.65 14.12
C ARG A 102 -0.50 -12.88 15.43
N LEU A 103 -1.03 -11.65 15.48
CA LEU A 103 -1.07 -10.87 16.71
C LEU A 103 -2.01 -11.51 17.74
N ASN A 104 -3.15 -12.06 17.31
CA ASN A 104 -4.04 -12.80 18.20
C ASN A 104 -3.39 -14.07 18.75
N GLU A 105 -2.70 -14.85 17.91
CA GLU A 105 -1.88 -16.00 18.34
C GLU A 105 -0.80 -15.56 19.36
N GLY A 106 -0.16 -14.42 19.10
CA GLY A 106 0.80 -13.79 20.01
C GLY A 106 0.22 -13.43 21.38
N VAL A 107 -0.96 -12.80 21.42
CA VAL A 107 -1.67 -12.49 22.67
C VAL A 107 -1.91 -13.76 23.49
N GLU A 108 -2.35 -14.85 22.85
CA GLU A 108 -2.61 -16.11 23.54
C GLU A 108 -1.32 -16.79 24.04
N ALA A 109 -0.23 -16.70 23.27
CA ALA A 109 1.08 -17.20 23.71
C ALA A 109 1.63 -16.41 24.91
N LEU A 110 1.50 -15.09 24.89
CA LEU A 110 1.97 -14.22 25.98
C LEU A 110 1.17 -14.43 27.27
N LYS A 111 -0.15 -14.65 27.18
CA LYS A 111 -1.00 -14.97 28.35
C LYS A 111 -0.60 -16.27 29.06
N LYS A 112 -0.05 -17.23 28.32
CA LYS A 112 0.44 -18.51 28.85
C LYS A 112 1.86 -18.41 29.43
N SER A 113 2.51 -17.28 29.25
CA SER A 113 3.88 -17.01 29.67
C SER A 113 3.90 -16.04 30.86
N ASP A 114 5.00 -15.99 31.60
CA ASP A 114 5.20 -15.03 32.69
C ASP A 114 5.61 -13.65 32.13
N ILE A 115 4.66 -12.98 31.47
CA ILE A 115 4.84 -11.68 30.81
C ILE A 115 3.92 -10.64 31.45
N SER A 116 4.38 -9.38 31.47
CA SER A 116 3.64 -8.27 32.06
C SER A 116 2.26 -8.09 31.41
N LYS A 117 1.28 -7.63 32.20
CA LYS A 117 -0.06 -7.35 31.69
C LYS A 117 -0.03 -6.19 30.68
N GLU A 118 0.90 -5.26 30.87
CA GLU A 118 1.15 -4.13 30.00
C GLU A 118 1.61 -4.59 28.61
N ASP A 119 2.53 -5.55 28.54
CA ASP A 119 3.01 -6.12 27.27
C ASP A 119 1.90 -6.89 26.54
N ILE A 120 1.11 -7.68 27.26
CA ILE A 120 -0.04 -8.38 26.69
C ILE A 120 -1.06 -7.37 26.15
N ARG A 121 -1.32 -6.29 26.89
CA ARG A 121 -2.21 -5.20 26.46
C ARG A 121 -1.67 -4.53 25.20
N HIS A 122 -0.37 -4.25 25.13
CA HIS A 122 0.26 -3.65 23.96
C HIS A 122 0.07 -4.51 22.70
N VAL A 123 0.36 -5.81 22.77
CA VAL A 123 0.15 -6.71 21.62
C VAL A 123 -1.34 -6.83 21.25
N ARG A 124 -2.24 -6.76 22.24
CA ARG A 124 -3.68 -6.73 22.00
C ARG A 124 -4.13 -5.45 21.28
N GLU A 125 -3.56 -4.30 21.61
CA GLU A 125 -3.83 -3.04 20.91
C GLU A 125 -3.37 -3.09 19.45
N LEU A 126 -2.20 -3.69 19.18
CA LEU A 126 -1.74 -3.95 17.81
C LEU A 126 -2.71 -4.86 17.06
N TYR A 127 -3.20 -5.93 17.70
CA TYR A 127 -4.21 -6.82 17.12
C TYR A 127 -5.48 -6.06 16.74
N LEU A 128 -6.02 -5.24 17.64
CA LEU A 128 -7.25 -4.46 17.38
C LEU A 128 -7.05 -3.50 16.20
N SER A 129 -5.90 -2.81 16.15
CA SER A 129 -5.55 -1.95 15.03
C SER A 129 -5.47 -2.71 13.70
N ALA A 130 -4.89 -3.91 13.68
CA ALA A 130 -4.85 -4.74 12.48
C ALA A 130 -6.23 -5.25 12.06
N ASP A 131 -7.07 -5.65 13.02
CA ASP A 131 -8.44 -6.11 12.77
C ASP A 131 -9.35 -4.99 12.24
N GLU A 132 -9.20 -3.77 12.75
CA GLU A 132 -9.86 -2.57 12.20
C GLU A 132 -9.42 -2.31 10.76
N GLY A 133 -8.11 -2.39 10.48
CA GLY A 133 -7.57 -2.27 9.13
C GLY A 133 -8.13 -3.32 8.18
N ARG A 134 -8.24 -4.58 8.62
CA ARG A 134 -8.83 -5.70 7.88
C ARG A 134 -10.28 -5.39 7.49
N LYS A 135 -11.12 -5.03 8.47
CA LYS A 135 -12.53 -4.70 8.24
C LYS A 135 -12.68 -3.52 7.28
N ALA A 136 -11.89 -2.46 7.47
CA ALA A 136 -11.92 -1.29 6.60
C ALA A 136 -11.57 -1.63 5.14
N VAL A 137 -10.59 -2.51 4.91
CA VAL A 137 -10.21 -2.95 3.56
C VAL A 137 -11.30 -3.82 2.93
N GLU A 138 -11.89 -4.74 3.68
CA GLU A 138 -13.02 -5.57 3.23
C GLU A 138 -14.23 -4.71 2.86
N ASP A 139 -14.64 -3.81 3.76
CA ASP A 139 -15.74 -2.87 3.52
C ASP A 139 -15.45 -1.93 2.36
N GLY A 140 -14.26 -1.35 2.30
CA GLY A 140 -13.83 -0.46 1.23
C GLY A 140 -13.90 -1.14 -0.14
N ARG A 141 -13.45 -2.39 -0.25
CA ARG A 141 -13.52 -3.18 -1.49
C ARG A 141 -14.96 -3.39 -1.93
N ARG A 142 -15.82 -3.87 -1.02
CA ARG A 142 -17.25 -4.08 -1.29
C ARG A 142 -17.94 -2.80 -1.75
N LEU A 143 -17.70 -1.69 -1.05
CA LEU A 143 -18.32 -0.40 -1.38
C LEU A 143 -17.83 0.16 -2.72
N LEU A 144 -16.57 -0.10 -3.11
CA LEU A 144 -16.06 0.24 -4.44
C LEU A 144 -16.75 -0.56 -5.55
N GLU A 145 -17.00 -1.86 -5.33
CA GLU A 145 -17.73 -2.72 -6.27
C GLU A 145 -19.20 -2.26 -6.43
N GLU A 146 -19.83 -1.84 -5.33
CA GLU A 146 -21.16 -1.23 -5.32
C GLU A 146 -21.19 0.21 -5.90
N ARG A 147 -20.04 0.76 -6.30
CA ARG A 147 -19.84 2.15 -6.74
C ARG A 147 -20.27 3.20 -5.69
N ASN A 148 -20.27 2.85 -4.42
CA ASN A 148 -20.53 3.76 -3.29
C ASN A 148 -19.24 4.43 -2.82
N PHE A 149 -18.67 5.28 -3.68
CA PHE A 149 -17.37 5.91 -3.50
C PHE A 149 -17.25 6.73 -2.21
N ALA A 150 -18.29 7.48 -1.83
CA ALA A 150 -18.26 8.30 -0.63
C ALA A 150 -18.24 7.46 0.67
N ALA A 151 -18.95 6.33 0.69
CA ALA A 151 -18.87 5.41 1.83
C ALA A 151 -17.54 4.67 1.86
N ALA A 152 -17.02 4.24 0.71
CA ALA A 152 -15.71 3.61 0.60
C ALA A 152 -14.61 4.52 1.15
N GLU A 153 -14.59 5.80 0.75
CA GLU A 153 -13.63 6.79 1.24
C GLU A 153 -13.70 6.94 2.77
N ARG A 154 -14.92 7.07 3.33
CA ARG A 154 -15.10 7.17 4.79
C ARG A 154 -14.60 5.93 5.53
N SER A 155 -14.89 4.73 5.01
CA SER A 155 -14.46 3.47 5.63
C SER A 155 -12.93 3.33 5.68
N LEU A 156 -12.25 3.80 4.64
CA LEU A 156 -10.79 3.67 4.48
C LEU A 156 -10.00 4.81 5.13
N ALA A 157 -10.64 5.94 5.45
CA ALA A 157 -9.96 7.15 5.89
C ALA A 157 -9.10 6.98 7.15
N SER A 158 -9.57 6.19 8.13
CA SER A 158 -8.81 5.92 9.35
C SER A 158 -7.56 5.09 9.04
N THR A 159 -7.74 3.98 8.30
CA THR A 159 -6.66 3.07 7.93
C THR A 159 -5.61 3.77 7.06
N ALA A 160 -6.04 4.59 6.10
CA ALA A 160 -5.12 5.36 5.25
C ALA A 160 -4.30 6.39 6.05
N ARG A 161 -4.84 6.90 7.16
CA ARG A 161 -4.12 7.81 8.06
C ARG A 161 -3.13 7.06 8.96
N SER A 162 -3.52 5.90 9.46
CA SER A 162 -2.70 5.06 10.34
C SER A 162 -1.55 4.38 9.59
N PHE A 163 -1.76 4.03 8.32
CA PHE A 163 -0.80 3.32 7.47
C PHE A 163 -0.61 4.06 6.14
N PRO A 164 0.03 5.24 6.16
CA PRO A 164 0.12 6.10 4.98
C PRO A 164 1.06 5.55 3.89
N ASP A 165 1.88 4.56 4.22
CA ASP A 165 2.79 3.87 3.29
C ASP A 165 2.24 2.53 2.82
N CYS A 166 0.99 2.20 3.19
CA CYS A 166 0.26 1.04 2.69
C CYS A 166 -0.28 1.31 1.29
N ALA A 167 0.43 0.81 0.27
CA ALA A 167 0.04 1.01 -1.13
C ALA A 167 -1.37 0.48 -1.46
N PRO A 168 -1.78 -0.74 -1.05
CA PRO A 168 -3.13 -1.23 -1.33
C PRO A 168 -4.23 -0.32 -0.78
N VAL A 169 -4.07 0.17 0.46
CA VAL A 169 -5.03 1.09 1.09
C VAL A 169 -5.04 2.44 0.39
N ALA A 170 -3.86 2.98 0.06
CA ALA A 170 -3.75 4.24 -0.66
C ALA A 170 -4.40 4.19 -2.05
N PHE A 171 -4.28 3.07 -2.75
CA PHE A 171 -4.86 2.89 -4.09
C PHE A 171 -6.39 2.77 -4.02
N MET A 172 -6.92 1.96 -3.11
CA MET A 172 -8.37 1.88 -2.87
C MET A 172 -8.96 3.21 -2.42
N PHE A 173 -8.25 3.92 -1.53
CA PHE A 173 -8.67 5.24 -1.06
C PHE A 173 -8.62 6.28 -2.19
N GLY A 174 -7.60 6.22 -3.05
CA GLY A 174 -7.51 7.03 -4.26
C GLY A 174 -8.64 6.74 -5.26
N GLU A 175 -8.98 5.47 -5.46
CA GLU A 175 -10.11 5.05 -6.30
C GLU A 175 -11.44 5.61 -5.77
N ALA A 176 -11.67 5.52 -4.47
CA ALA A 176 -12.87 6.07 -3.82
C ALA A 176 -12.95 7.61 -3.91
N ARG A 177 -11.80 8.29 -3.87
CA ARG A 177 -11.72 9.75 -3.86
C ARG A 177 -11.76 10.37 -5.26
N ALA A 178 -11.34 9.65 -6.30
CA ALA A 178 -11.20 10.17 -7.66
C ALA A 178 -12.45 10.87 -8.23
N PRO A 179 -13.69 10.39 -8.01
CA PRO A 179 -14.88 11.08 -8.53
C PRO A 179 -15.11 12.48 -7.97
N GLN A 180 -14.66 12.73 -6.73
CA GLN A 180 -14.92 13.98 -6.01
C GLN A 180 -13.70 14.90 -6.02
N GLN A 181 -12.51 14.35 -5.82
CA GLN A 181 -11.27 15.09 -5.59
C GLN A 181 -10.10 14.46 -6.38
N PRO A 182 -10.15 14.45 -7.72
CA PRO A 182 -9.12 13.81 -8.55
C PRO A 182 -7.72 14.41 -8.37
N GLU A 183 -7.63 15.68 -8.00
CA GLU A 183 -6.35 16.36 -7.75
C GLU A 183 -5.64 15.83 -6.49
N GLU A 184 -6.39 15.50 -5.44
CA GLU A 184 -5.86 14.96 -4.18
C GLU A 184 -5.37 13.51 -4.35
N VAL A 185 -5.94 12.77 -5.30
CA VAL A 185 -5.49 11.40 -5.62
C VAL A 185 -4.03 11.42 -6.07
N ASN A 186 -3.65 12.34 -6.96
CA ASN A 186 -2.26 12.44 -7.43
C ASN A 186 -1.27 12.77 -6.30
N ARG A 187 -1.68 13.62 -5.33
CA ARG A 187 -0.86 13.92 -4.15
C ARG A 187 -0.67 12.70 -3.25
N THR A 188 -1.68 11.85 -3.14
CA THR A 188 -1.59 10.59 -2.38
C THR A 188 -0.65 9.61 -3.08
N LEU A 189 -0.74 9.51 -4.41
CA LEU A 189 0.00 8.53 -5.21
C LEU A 189 1.48 8.87 -5.46
N VAL A 190 1.90 10.13 -5.25
CA VAL A 190 3.27 10.56 -5.55
C VAL A 190 4.33 9.77 -4.79
N ARG A 191 4.04 9.38 -3.54
CA ARG A 191 4.98 8.61 -2.70
C ARG A 191 5.22 7.19 -3.24
N PHE A 192 4.30 6.65 -4.01
CA PHE A 192 4.37 5.29 -4.56
C PHE A 192 4.95 5.27 -5.98
N ALA A 193 5.24 6.44 -6.57
CA ALA A 193 5.62 6.55 -7.98
C ALA A 193 6.92 5.81 -8.32
N GLN A 194 7.88 5.73 -7.39
CA GLN A 194 9.14 5.03 -7.63
C GLN A 194 8.97 3.50 -7.57
N THR A 195 8.24 3.02 -6.57
CA THR A 195 8.10 1.57 -6.30
C THR A 195 7.02 0.91 -7.16
N TYR A 196 5.93 1.61 -7.46
CA TYR A 196 4.74 1.06 -8.11
C TYR A 196 4.55 1.59 -9.54
N ALA A 197 5.59 2.14 -10.17
CA ALA A 197 5.51 2.70 -11.53
C ALA A 197 4.98 1.70 -12.59
N GLN A 198 5.22 0.41 -12.37
CA GLN A 198 4.83 -0.69 -13.25
C GLN A 198 3.74 -1.58 -12.62
N ASP A 199 3.06 -1.10 -11.58
CA ASP A 199 1.92 -1.80 -11.00
C ASP A 199 0.64 -1.41 -11.75
N SER A 200 -0.10 -2.40 -12.24
CA SER A 200 -1.30 -2.17 -13.06
C SER A 200 -2.39 -1.43 -12.28
N TYR A 201 -2.57 -1.73 -10.98
CA TYR A 201 -3.59 -1.08 -10.17
C TYR A 201 -3.21 0.38 -9.83
N TYR A 202 -1.94 0.65 -9.55
CA TYR A 202 -1.40 2.01 -9.42
C TYR A 202 -1.69 2.86 -10.67
N LEU A 203 -1.37 2.33 -11.86
CA LEU A 203 -1.62 3.00 -13.13
C LEU A 203 -3.11 3.22 -13.36
N TYR A 204 -3.95 2.24 -13.02
CA TYR A 204 -5.40 2.40 -13.07
C TYR A 204 -5.90 3.58 -12.23
N VAL A 205 -5.48 3.70 -10.97
CA VAL A 205 -5.93 4.81 -10.11
C VAL A 205 -5.41 6.16 -10.61
N ARG A 206 -4.19 6.22 -11.16
CA ARG A 206 -3.67 7.44 -11.84
C ARG A 206 -4.48 7.81 -13.08
N ALA A 207 -4.86 6.81 -13.89
CA ALA A 207 -5.71 7.04 -15.04
C ALA A 207 -7.09 7.53 -14.61
N LEU A 208 -7.65 6.96 -13.54
CA LEU A 208 -8.94 7.34 -12.97
C LEU A 208 -8.93 8.81 -12.49
N ALA A 209 -7.87 9.24 -11.82
CA ALA A 209 -7.69 10.64 -11.44
C ALA A 209 -7.70 11.57 -12.66
N ASN A 210 -7.04 11.20 -13.77
CA ASN A 210 -7.08 11.99 -15.00
C ASN A 210 -8.46 11.93 -15.68
N TYR A 211 -9.12 10.77 -15.67
CA TYR A 211 -10.47 10.63 -16.21
C TYR A 211 -11.47 11.57 -15.54
N TYR A 212 -11.45 11.67 -14.21
CA TYR A 212 -12.33 12.56 -13.46
C TYR A 212 -11.94 14.05 -13.52
N ARG A 213 -10.78 14.40 -14.10
CA ARG A 213 -10.48 15.80 -14.46
C ARG A 213 -11.28 16.29 -15.67
N GLY A 214 -11.97 15.40 -16.38
CA GLY A 214 -12.78 15.73 -17.54
C GLY A 214 -11.99 15.71 -18.85
N GLN A 215 -12.42 16.53 -19.81
CA GLN A 215 -11.92 16.48 -21.20
C GLN A 215 -10.39 16.62 -21.31
N ASP A 216 -9.77 17.46 -20.49
CA ASP A 216 -8.32 17.67 -20.52
C ASP A 216 -7.52 16.43 -20.06
N GLY A 217 -8.15 15.51 -19.34
CA GLY A 217 -7.51 14.33 -18.78
C GLY A 217 -7.70 13.04 -19.58
N PHE A 218 -8.63 12.98 -20.53
CA PHE A 218 -8.97 11.74 -21.25
C PHE A 218 -7.79 11.16 -22.03
N LYS A 219 -7.09 11.99 -22.82
CA LYS A 219 -5.91 11.56 -23.58
C LYS A 219 -4.82 10.98 -22.67
N THR A 220 -4.57 11.64 -21.54
CA THR A 220 -3.61 11.19 -20.53
C THR A 220 -4.06 9.88 -19.89
N ALA A 221 -5.34 9.77 -19.52
CA ALA A 221 -5.91 8.56 -18.95
C ALA A 221 -5.79 7.38 -19.92
N GLN A 222 -6.15 7.55 -21.19
CA GLN A 222 -6.01 6.50 -22.20
C GLN A 222 -4.57 6.02 -22.37
N ASN A 223 -3.59 6.92 -22.38
CA ASN A 223 -2.19 6.55 -22.51
C ASN A 223 -1.73 5.70 -21.31
N ILE A 224 -2.09 6.12 -20.09
CA ILE A 224 -1.79 5.36 -18.87
C ILE A 224 -2.51 4.00 -18.88
N LEU A 225 -3.76 3.92 -19.34
CA LEU A 225 -4.51 2.67 -19.41
C LEU A 225 -3.93 1.70 -20.44
N ARG A 226 -3.43 2.19 -21.59
CA ARG A 226 -2.73 1.35 -22.56
C ARG A 226 -1.45 0.77 -21.96
N GLN A 227 -0.66 1.59 -21.25
CA GLN A 227 0.51 1.12 -20.52
C GLN A 227 0.13 0.06 -19.47
N ALA A 228 -0.96 0.27 -18.73
CA ALA A 228 -1.43 -0.71 -17.74
C ALA A 228 -1.85 -2.05 -18.39
N LEU A 229 -2.46 -2.03 -19.58
CA LEU A 229 -2.80 -3.24 -20.34
C LEU A 229 -1.59 -3.95 -20.94
N GLU A 230 -0.48 -3.24 -21.20
CA GLU A 230 0.77 -3.88 -21.62
C GLU A 230 1.38 -4.73 -20.48
N LEU A 231 1.16 -4.32 -19.23
CA LEU A 231 1.65 -5.00 -18.03
C LEU A 231 0.69 -6.11 -17.58
N ASP A 232 -0.61 -5.88 -17.68
CA ASP A 232 -1.67 -6.81 -17.28
C ASP A 232 -2.83 -6.74 -18.30
N PRO A 233 -2.78 -7.52 -19.38
CA PRO A 233 -3.79 -7.50 -20.45
C PRO A 233 -5.19 -7.88 -20.00
N ASP A 234 -5.30 -8.69 -18.94
CA ASP A 234 -6.56 -9.25 -18.45
C ASP A 234 -7.21 -8.39 -17.36
N ASN A 235 -6.64 -7.22 -17.04
CA ASN A 235 -7.16 -6.36 -16.00
C ASN A 235 -8.58 -5.83 -16.34
N PRO A 236 -9.63 -6.25 -15.61
CA PRO A 236 -11.01 -5.89 -15.97
C PRO A 236 -11.30 -4.42 -15.69
N LYS A 237 -10.68 -3.81 -14.67
CA LYS A 237 -10.89 -2.41 -14.32
C LYS A 237 -10.28 -1.47 -15.38
N VAL A 238 -9.06 -1.78 -15.82
CA VAL A 238 -8.34 -0.99 -16.83
C VAL A 238 -9.06 -1.07 -18.18
N SER A 239 -9.40 -2.28 -18.64
CA SER A 239 -10.09 -2.47 -19.92
C SER A 239 -11.48 -1.83 -19.93
N ALA A 240 -12.24 -1.95 -18.84
CA ALA A 240 -13.55 -1.32 -18.70
C ALA A 240 -13.47 0.21 -18.76
N LEU A 241 -12.51 0.83 -18.05
CA LEU A 241 -12.34 2.28 -18.08
C LEU A 241 -11.90 2.78 -19.46
N LEU A 242 -10.97 2.07 -20.13
CA LEU A 242 -10.53 2.45 -21.47
C LEU A 242 -11.67 2.36 -22.48
N LYS A 243 -12.48 1.30 -22.42
CA LYS A 243 -13.67 1.14 -23.25
C LYS A 243 -14.67 2.26 -22.99
N LYS A 244 -14.92 2.59 -21.72
CA LYS A 244 -15.82 3.67 -21.31
C LYS A 244 -15.37 5.02 -21.92
N ILE A 245 -14.09 5.38 -21.80
CA ILE A 245 -13.57 6.64 -22.37
C ILE A 245 -13.79 6.68 -23.89
N ARG A 246 -13.50 5.59 -24.61
CA ARG A 246 -13.70 5.53 -26.07
C ARG A 246 -15.16 5.74 -26.48
N VAL A 247 -16.11 5.15 -25.75
CA VAL A 247 -17.54 5.32 -26.03
C VAL A 247 -17.99 6.75 -25.77
N ILE A 248 -17.52 7.37 -24.69
CA ILE A 248 -17.80 8.79 -24.39
C ILE A 248 -17.28 9.68 -25.52
N GLU A 249 -16.03 9.50 -25.95
CA GLU A 249 -15.44 10.28 -27.05
C GLU A 249 -16.21 10.10 -28.36
N PHE A 250 -16.58 8.87 -28.72
CA PHE A 250 -17.39 8.60 -29.91
C PHE A 250 -18.72 9.37 -29.92
N HIS A 251 -19.45 9.36 -28.80
CA HIS A 251 -20.69 10.11 -28.68
C HIS A 251 -20.45 11.63 -28.74
N LYS A 252 -19.36 12.13 -28.13
CA LYS A 252 -18.98 13.54 -28.23
C LYS A 252 -18.63 13.96 -29.65
N GLU A 253 -17.87 13.16 -30.39
CA GLU A 253 -17.54 13.41 -31.79
C GLU A 253 -18.79 13.42 -32.68
N THR A 254 -19.69 12.47 -32.45
CA THR A 254 -21.00 12.40 -33.13
C THR A 254 -21.84 13.65 -32.84
N GLY A 255 -21.89 14.08 -31.58
CA GLY A 255 -22.59 15.30 -31.17
C GLY A 255 -21.99 16.57 -31.78
N ASN A 256 -20.65 16.67 -31.80
CA ASN A 256 -19.91 17.77 -32.41
C ASN A 256 -20.18 17.86 -33.92
N ALA A 257 -20.22 16.72 -34.63
CA ALA A 257 -20.54 16.67 -36.05
C ALA A 257 -21.98 17.11 -36.33
N ALA A 258 -22.95 16.57 -35.59
CA ALA A 258 -24.36 16.96 -35.70
C ALA A 258 -24.59 18.45 -35.39
N TYR A 259 -23.88 18.99 -34.39
CA TYR A 259 -23.95 20.42 -34.06
C TYR A 259 -23.43 21.31 -35.19
N LYS A 260 -22.29 20.95 -35.80
CA LYS A 260 -21.74 21.66 -36.98
C LYS A 260 -22.70 21.64 -38.17
N GLU A 261 -23.43 20.55 -38.34
CA GLU A 261 -24.48 20.38 -39.36
C GLU A 261 -25.83 21.02 -38.98
N LYS A 262 -25.92 21.71 -37.83
CA LYS A 262 -27.15 22.32 -37.29
C LYS A 262 -28.27 21.31 -36.98
N ARG A 263 -27.93 20.02 -36.85
CA ARG A 263 -28.84 18.95 -36.38
C ARG A 263 -28.87 18.93 -34.85
N TYR A 264 -29.47 19.96 -34.26
CA TYR A 264 -29.39 20.19 -32.81
C TYR A 264 -30.01 19.07 -31.96
N ARG A 265 -31.10 18.44 -32.41
CA ARG A 265 -31.70 17.30 -31.69
C ARG A 265 -30.75 16.11 -31.62
N ASP A 266 -30.10 15.79 -32.73
CA ASP A 266 -29.14 14.69 -32.81
C ASP A 266 -27.90 14.99 -31.96
N ALA A 267 -27.45 16.25 -31.96
CA ALA A 267 -26.36 16.70 -31.11
C ALA A 267 -26.69 16.53 -29.62
N ILE A 268 -27.88 16.95 -29.19
CA ILE A 268 -28.35 16.79 -27.80
C ILE A 268 -28.39 15.31 -27.43
N ASN A 269 -29.02 14.46 -28.24
CA ASN A 269 -29.12 13.02 -27.97
C ASN A 269 -27.73 12.36 -27.83
N ALA A 270 -26.77 12.74 -28.68
CA ALA A 270 -25.41 12.24 -28.62
C ALA A 270 -24.68 12.70 -27.34
N TYR A 271 -24.79 13.97 -26.95
CA TYR A 271 -24.19 14.44 -25.68
C TYR A 271 -24.86 13.83 -24.45
N THR A 272 -26.18 13.65 -24.46
CA THR A 272 -26.89 12.93 -23.39
C THR A 272 -26.39 11.49 -23.27
N SER A 273 -26.23 10.79 -24.40
CA SER A 273 -25.65 9.44 -24.41
C SER A 273 -24.23 9.41 -23.82
N ALA A 274 -23.42 10.45 -24.07
CA ALA A 274 -22.08 10.56 -23.47
C ALA A 274 -22.13 10.80 -21.96
N LEU A 275 -23.07 11.60 -21.46
CA LEU A 275 -23.26 11.87 -20.03
C LEU A 275 -23.78 10.63 -19.28
N ASP A 276 -24.73 9.91 -19.88
CA ASP A 276 -25.34 8.70 -19.31
C ASP A 276 -24.32 7.56 -19.13
N MET A 277 -23.20 7.59 -19.84
CA MET A 277 -22.12 6.60 -19.67
C MET A 277 -21.50 6.61 -18.27
N ASP A 278 -21.44 7.77 -17.61
CA ASP A 278 -20.98 7.86 -16.23
C ASP A 278 -21.51 9.10 -15.50
N ALA A 279 -22.69 8.97 -14.93
CA ALA A 279 -23.30 10.03 -14.12
C ALA A 279 -22.42 10.54 -12.95
N THR A 280 -21.38 9.79 -12.55
CA THR A 280 -20.45 10.22 -11.49
C THR A 280 -19.40 11.22 -11.96
N ASN A 281 -19.12 11.30 -13.26
CA ASN A 281 -18.12 12.21 -13.81
C ASN A 281 -18.81 13.49 -14.31
N VAL A 282 -19.07 14.42 -13.38
CA VAL A 282 -19.72 15.70 -13.66
C VAL A 282 -18.89 16.67 -14.50
N ARG A 283 -17.63 16.32 -14.83
CA ARG A 283 -16.69 17.18 -15.59
C ARG A 283 -16.52 16.72 -17.06
N MET A 284 -17.38 15.83 -17.57
CA MET A 284 -17.22 15.21 -18.90
C MET A 284 -17.55 16.12 -20.10
N VAL A 285 -18.40 17.12 -19.92
CA VAL A 285 -18.97 17.95 -21.00
C VAL A 285 -18.85 19.42 -20.65
#